data_AF-A0A814I685-F1
#
_entry.id   AF-A0A814I685-F1
#
_cell.length_a   1.000
_cell.length_b   1.000
_cell.length_c   1.000
_cell.angle_alpha   90.00
_cell.angle_beta   90.00
_cell.angle_gamma   90.00
#
_symmetry.space_group_name_H-M   'P 1'
#
loop_
_entity.id
_entity.type
_entity.pdbx_description
1 polymer ?
#
loop_
_entity_poly.entity_id
_entity_poly.type
_entity_poly.pdbx_seq_one_letter_code
_entity_poly.pdbx_strand_id
1 'polypeptide(L)'
;INKAIEKNDLSIESAYPFAPTYRASQKHLYKLRKENLPPLPKERSDIIFEDDYARFTETNCHNRFLLFDTKDNNRIIAFSSDTQLEILSKSKRWHVDGTFKAAPALYKQLYQIHAWDYNEMHACVFIFLINKTEDIYNKMLDELKLAAEKLGFF
;
A
#
# COMPACT_ATOMS: atom_id res chain seq x y z
N ILE A 1 25.77 -6.10 -24.06
CA ILE A 1 24.39 -6.45 -24.48
C ILE A 1 24.29 -6.57 -26.01
N ASN A 2 25.00 -5.76 -26.82
CA ASN A 2 24.89 -5.78 -28.29
C ASN A 2 25.81 -6.78 -29.04
N LYS A 3 26.06 -7.97 -28.50
CA LYS A 3 26.80 -9.03 -29.24
C LYS A 3 26.21 -10.44 -29.12
N ALA A 4 25.01 -10.58 -28.55
CA ALA A 4 24.39 -11.89 -28.29
C ALA A 4 22.95 -12.01 -28.81
N ILE A 5 22.58 -11.23 -29.84
CA ILE A 5 21.23 -11.27 -30.43
C ILE A 5 21.20 -12.07 -31.76
N GLU A 6 22.35 -12.41 -32.34
CA GLU A 6 22.39 -13.26 -33.53
C GLU A 6 22.56 -14.73 -33.14
N LYS A 7 21.54 -15.54 -33.49
CA LYS A 7 21.34 -16.99 -33.25
C LYS A 7 20.92 -17.38 -31.84
N ASN A 8 19.62 -17.39 -31.59
CA ASN A 8 19.04 -18.00 -30.41
C ASN A 8 18.37 -19.35 -30.74
N ASP A 9 19.17 -20.28 -31.28
CA ASP A 9 18.85 -21.71 -31.41
C ASP A 9 19.36 -22.51 -30.19
N LEU A 10 19.32 -21.91 -29.00
CA LEU A 10 19.73 -22.58 -27.76
C LEU A 10 18.53 -23.33 -27.17
N SER A 11 18.66 -24.65 -27.01
CA SER A 11 17.69 -25.44 -26.26
C SER A 11 17.64 -24.99 -24.80
N ILE A 12 16.49 -25.15 -24.14
CA ILE A 12 16.31 -24.77 -22.73
C ILE A 12 17.42 -25.39 -21.83
N GLU A 13 17.81 -26.64 -22.11
CA GLU A 13 18.90 -27.33 -21.40
C GLU A 13 20.26 -26.63 -21.56
N SER A 14 20.58 -26.15 -22.77
CA SER A 14 21.85 -25.46 -23.03
C SER A 14 21.92 -24.05 -22.43
N ALA A 15 20.76 -23.41 -22.23
CA ALA A 15 20.66 -22.08 -21.63
C ALA A 15 20.64 -22.10 -20.09
N TYR A 16 20.22 -23.22 -19.48
CA TYR A 16 20.03 -23.37 -18.04
C TYR A 16 21.28 -23.01 -17.19
N PRO A 17 22.52 -23.40 -17.58
CA PRO A 17 23.72 -23.06 -16.81
C PRO A 17 24.06 -21.56 -16.82
N PHE A 18 23.57 -20.80 -17.80
CA PHE A 18 23.82 -19.37 -17.96
C PHE A 18 22.70 -18.51 -17.37
N ALA A 19 21.55 -19.10 -17.07
CA ALA A 19 20.44 -18.40 -16.45
C ALA A 19 20.78 -18.06 -14.98
N PRO A 20 20.49 -16.83 -14.53
CA PRO A 20 20.63 -16.49 -13.12
C PRO A 20 19.70 -17.37 -12.28
N THR A 21 20.19 -17.83 -11.12
CA THR A 21 19.34 -18.53 -10.16
C THR A 21 18.17 -17.65 -9.74
N TYR A 22 17.06 -18.25 -9.32
CA TYR A 22 15.90 -17.51 -8.81
C TYR A 22 16.29 -16.46 -7.75
N ARG A 23 17.18 -16.83 -6.81
CA ARG A 23 17.68 -15.90 -5.77
C ARG A 23 18.51 -14.77 -6.35
N ALA A 24 19.36 -15.03 -7.36
CA ALA A 24 20.14 -14.00 -8.03
C ALA A 24 19.22 -13.01 -8.77
N SER A 25 18.22 -13.52 -9.49
CA SER A 25 17.20 -12.72 -10.16
C SER A 25 16.39 -11.89 -9.17
N GLN A 26 15.91 -12.51 -8.09
CA GLN A 26 15.16 -11.85 -7.03
C GLN A 26 16.00 -10.72 -6.39
N LYS A 27 17.27 -10.98 -6.03
CA LYS A 27 18.18 -9.98 -5.47
C LYS A 27 18.43 -8.83 -6.44
N HIS A 28 18.60 -9.13 -7.73
CA HIS A 28 18.77 -8.12 -8.77
C HIS A 28 17.54 -7.22 -8.89
N LEU A 29 16.33 -7.81 -8.94
CA LEU A 29 15.07 -7.06 -8.96
C LEU A 29 14.89 -6.18 -7.73
N TYR A 30 15.22 -6.68 -6.53
CA TYR A 30 15.19 -5.86 -5.31
C TYR A 30 16.16 -4.68 -5.37
N LYS A 31 17.37 -4.89 -5.91
CA LYS A 31 18.35 -3.81 -6.08
C LYS A 31 17.82 -2.72 -7.01
N LEU A 32 17.32 -3.10 -8.19
CA LEU A 32 16.72 -2.16 -9.15
C LEU A 32 15.53 -1.40 -8.55
N ARG A 33 14.65 -2.09 -7.81
CA ARG A 33 13.52 -1.45 -7.13
C ARG A 33 13.99 -0.44 -6.09
N LYS A 34 15.09 -0.73 -5.39
CA LYS A 34 15.64 0.14 -4.33
C LYS A 34 16.28 1.41 -4.89
N GLU A 35 16.81 1.40 -6.11
CA GLU A 35 17.43 2.57 -6.75
C GLU A 35 16.45 3.75 -6.88
N ASN A 36 15.14 3.46 -7.02
CA ASN A 36 14.09 4.47 -7.15
C ASN A 36 13.28 4.70 -5.86
N LEU A 37 13.65 4.08 -4.74
CA LEU A 37 12.93 4.25 -3.47
C LEU A 37 13.61 5.30 -2.58
N PRO A 38 12.83 6.09 -1.82
CA PRO A 38 13.40 6.98 -0.82
C PRO A 38 14.15 6.17 0.25
N PRO A 39 15.10 6.79 0.97
CA PRO A 39 15.65 6.19 2.19
C PRO A 39 14.51 5.89 3.18
N LEU A 40 14.73 4.90 4.04
CA LEU A 40 13.77 4.61 5.10
C LEU A 40 13.58 5.85 5.99
N PRO A 41 12.33 6.27 6.24
CA PRO A 41 12.06 7.43 7.07
C PRO A 41 12.50 7.17 8.51
N LYS A 42 13.13 8.16 9.14
CA LYS A 42 13.55 8.10 10.55
C LYS A 42 12.48 8.71 11.45
N GLU A 43 11.77 9.69 10.93
CA GLU A 43 10.68 10.37 11.60
C GLU A 43 9.43 10.37 10.73
N ARG A 44 8.27 10.59 11.35
CA ARG A 44 6.99 10.62 10.60
C ARG A 44 6.93 11.80 9.64
N SER A 45 7.61 12.91 9.91
CA SER A 45 7.74 14.06 9.01
C SER A 45 8.47 13.71 7.71
N ASP A 46 9.36 12.71 7.72
CA ASP A 46 10.08 12.26 6.53
C ASP A 46 9.18 11.52 5.52
N ILE A 47 7.97 11.13 5.94
CA ILE A 47 7.00 10.46 5.07
C ILE A 47 6.32 11.53 4.21
N ILE A 48 6.80 11.69 2.98
CA ILE A 48 6.39 12.68 2.00
C ILE A 48 5.77 11.94 0.80
N PHE A 49 4.62 12.42 0.34
CA PHE A 49 3.88 11.84 -0.80
C PHE A 49 3.82 12.80 -1.99
N GLU A 50 4.73 13.75 -2.03
CA GLU A 50 4.83 14.78 -3.07
C GLU A 50 5.93 14.44 -4.10
N ASP A 51 6.00 15.21 -5.19
CA ASP A 51 6.98 15.09 -6.28
C ASP A 51 7.10 13.65 -6.83
N ASP A 52 8.31 13.10 -6.90
CA ASP A 52 8.62 11.76 -7.42
C ASP A 52 7.90 10.63 -6.65
N TYR A 53 7.37 10.92 -5.47
CA TYR A 53 6.70 9.96 -4.59
C TYR A 53 5.18 10.04 -4.65
N ALA A 54 4.61 10.98 -5.42
CA ALA A 54 3.17 11.06 -5.67
C ALA A 54 2.60 9.75 -6.25
N ARG A 55 3.39 9.01 -7.03
CA ARG A 55 3.03 7.68 -7.56
C ARG A 55 2.65 6.65 -6.49
N PHE A 56 3.06 6.83 -5.23
CA PHE A 56 2.67 5.95 -4.12
C PHE A 56 1.30 6.27 -3.54
N THR A 57 0.67 7.36 -4.01
CA THR A 57 -0.70 7.75 -3.65
C THR A 57 -1.73 7.28 -4.65
N GLU A 58 -1.33 6.56 -5.69
CA GLU A 58 -2.17 6.10 -6.78
C GLU A 58 -2.19 4.57 -6.89
N THR A 59 -3.24 4.05 -7.51
CA THR A 59 -3.31 2.66 -7.94
C THR A 59 -2.48 2.45 -9.22
N ASN A 60 -2.31 1.19 -9.63
CA ASN A 60 -1.66 0.86 -10.91
C ASN A 60 -2.41 1.40 -12.14
N CYS A 61 -3.66 1.85 -11.98
CA CYS A 61 -4.45 2.49 -13.04
C CYS A 61 -4.56 4.01 -12.85
N HIS A 62 -3.66 4.63 -12.06
CA HIS A 62 -3.58 6.08 -11.85
C HIS A 62 -4.82 6.70 -11.19
N ASN A 63 -5.55 5.90 -10.40
CA ASN A 63 -6.64 6.41 -9.57
C ASN A 63 -6.14 6.72 -8.17
N ARG A 64 -6.75 7.71 -7.51
CA ARG A 64 -6.48 8.07 -6.12
C ARG A 64 -6.55 6.83 -5.22
N PHE A 65 -5.50 6.62 -4.43
CA PHE A 65 -5.40 5.57 -3.43
C PHE A 65 -5.12 6.11 -2.03
N LEU A 66 -4.31 7.18 -1.88
CA LEU A 66 -4.21 7.91 -0.61
C LEU A 66 -5.56 8.58 -0.34
N LEU A 67 -6.22 8.20 0.76
CA LEU A 67 -7.54 8.70 1.12
C LEU A 67 -7.42 9.99 1.93
N PHE A 68 -6.62 9.96 2.98
CA PHE A 68 -6.28 11.16 3.75
C PHE A 68 -4.96 10.97 4.50
N ASP A 69 -4.39 12.11 4.87
CA ASP A 69 -3.19 12.21 5.68
C ASP A 69 -3.33 13.44 6.57
N THR A 70 -3.51 13.24 7.89
CA THR A 70 -3.90 14.33 8.79
C THR A 70 -2.76 15.31 9.10
N LYS A 71 -1.50 14.94 8.80
CA LYS A 71 -0.28 15.74 9.00
C LYS A 71 -0.08 16.36 10.40
N ASP A 72 -0.81 15.90 11.42
CA ASP A 72 -0.71 16.39 12.80
C ASP A 72 0.23 15.53 13.68
N ASN A 73 0.36 15.85 14.97
CA ASN A 73 1.24 15.12 15.90
C ASN A 73 0.89 13.62 16.02
N ASN A 74 -0.39 13.30 15.92
CA ASN A 74 -0.92 11.95 15.90
C ASN A 74 -1.27 11.52 14.46
N ARG A 75 -0.45 11.93 13.48
CA ARG A 75 -0.62 11.71 12.04
C ARG A 75 -1.23 10.36 11.69
N ILE A 76 -2.44 10.38 11.13
CA ILE A 76 -3.11 9.21 10.58
C ILE A 76 -2.97 9.26 9.06
N ILE A 77 -2.58 8.15 8.46
CA ILE A 77 -2.49 8.00 7.00
C ILE A 77 -3.41 6.84 6.62
N ALA A 78 -4.37 7.09 5.73
CA ALA A 78 -5.31 6.09 5.27
C ALA A 78 -5.25 5.92 3.75
N PHE A 79 -5.38 4.68 3.29
CA PHE A 79 -5.42 4.31 1.88
C PHE A 79 -6.69 3.52 1.58
N SER A 80 -7.34 3.88 0.49
CA SER A 80 -8.49 3.18 -0.09
C SER A 80 -8.72 3.73 -1.49
N SER A 81 -9.03 2.87 -2.46
CA SER A 81 -9.57 3.28 -3.76
C SER A 81 -11.06 3.62 -3.65
N ASP A 82 -11.58 4.30 -4.66
CA ASP A 82 -13.01 4.63 -4.75
C ASP A 82 -13.87 3.36 -4.86
N THR A 83 -13.43 2.34 -5.61
CA THR A 83 -14.10 1.04 -5.68
C THR A 83 -14.15 0.35 -4.32
N GLN A 84 -13.09 0.43 -3.52
CA GLN A 84 -13.07 -0.13 -2.17
C GLN A 84 -14.01 0.62 -1.23
N LEU A 85 -14.11 1.95 -1.35
CA LEU A 85 -15.07 2.75 -0.60
C LEU A 85 -16.52 2.46 -1.00
N GLU A 86 -16.77 2.22 -2.30
CA GLU A 86 -18.08 1.83 -2.80
C GLU A 86 -18.53 0.47 -2.25
N ILE A 87 -17.62 -0.51 -2.21
CA ILE A 87 -17.88 -1.81 -1.59
C ILE A 87 -18.17 -1.61 -0.10
N LEU A 88 -17.34 -0.80 0.57
CA LEU A 88 -17.48 -0.53 2.00
C LEU A 88 -18.84 0.11 2.31
N SER A 89 -19.25 1.12 1.56
CA SER A 89 -20.50 1.86 1.80
C SER A 89 -21.76 1.04 1.54
N LYS A 90 -21.73 0.14 0.57
CA LYS A 90 -22.85 -0.76 0.26
C LYS A 90 -22.91 -1.99 1.18
N SER A 91 -21.79 -2.35 1.80
CA SER A 91 -21.73 -3.54 2.64
C SER A 91 -22.46 -3.37 3.96
N LYS A 92 -23.29 -4.36 4.32
CA LYS A 92 -23.99 -4.41 5.61
C LYS A 92 -23.15 -4.98 6.75
N ARG A 93 -21.95 -5.51 6.46
CA ARG A 93 -21.12 -6.21 7.44
C ARG A 93 -19.67 -5.79 7.26
N TRP A 94 -19.19 -5.01 8.23
CA TRP A 94 -17.79 -4.63 8.31
C TRP A 94 -17.08 -5.52 9.33
N HIS A 95 -15.87 -5.93 8.97
CA HIS A 95 -14.95 -6.62 9.86
C HIS A 95 -13.73 -5.75 10.01
N VAL A 96 -13.24 -5.62 11.23
CA VAL A 96 -12.16 -4.69 11.50
C VAL A 96 -11.12 -5.40 12.34
N ASP A 97 -9.88 -5.34 11.89
CA ASP A 97 -8.73 -5.90 12.59
C ASP A 97 -7.62 -4.86 12.60
N GLY A 98 -6.71 -4.94 13.56
CA GLY A 98 -5.50 -4.16 13.42
C GLY A 98 -4.26 -4.94 13.79
N THR A 99 -3.35 -4.99 12.82
CA THR A 99 -2.19 -5.85 12.80
C THR A 99 -0.97 -5.07 13.31
N PHE A 100 -0.36 -5.58 14.37
CA PHE A 100 0.82 -4.95 14.99
C PHE A 100 2.13 -5.38 14.33
N LYS A 101 2.21 -6.65 13.89
CA LYS A 101 3.43 -7.20 13.28
C LYS A 101 3.71 -6.64 11.88
N ALA A 102 2.66 -6.20 11.19
CA ALA A 102 2.75 -5.62 9.85
C ALA A 102 2.90 -4.08 9.88
N ALA A 103 2.85 -3.46 11.07
CA ALA A 103 2.98 -2.03 11.22
C ALA A 103 4.42 -1.58 10.86
N PRO A 104 4.59 -0.54 10.03
CA PRO A 104 5.90 0.08 9.80
C PRO A 104 6.50 0.60 11.11
N ALA A 105 7.82 0.71 11.18
CA ALA A 105 8.54 1.07 12.42
C ALA A 105 8.06 2.37 13.09
N LEU A 106 7.53 3.33 12.31
CA LEU A 106 7.05 4.63 12.79
C LEU A 106 5.59 4.62 13.29
N TYR A 107 4.89 3.49 13.13
CA TYR A 107 3.50 3.29 13.49
C TYR A 107 3.35 2.09 14.43
N LYS A 108 2.33 2.11 15.30
CA LYS A 108 2.11 1.03 16.26
C LYS A 108 1.24 -0.08 15.69
N GLN A 109 0.39 0.24 14.72
CA GLN A 109 -0.62 -0.65 14.16
C GLN A 109 -0.97 -0.26 12.73
N LEU A 110 -1.18 -1.26 11.89
CA LEU A 110 -1.92 -1.14 10.65
C LEU A 110 -3.36 -1.60 10.93
N TYR A 111 -4.29 -0.67 10.94
CA TYR A 111 -5.72 -0.91 11.12
C TYR A 111 -6.38 -1.14 9.76
N GLN A 112 -7.18 -2.19 9.64
CA GLN A 112 -7.74 -2.65 8.38
C GLN A 112 -9.25 -2.83 8.52
N ILE A 113 -9.99 -2.19 7.61
CA ILE A 113 -11.44 -2.33 7.52
C ILE A 113 -11.77 -3.17 6.30
N HIS A 114 -12.51 -4.24 6.53
CA HIS A 114 -12.96 -5.18 5.52
C HIS A 114 -14.47 -5.12 5.38
N ALA A 115 -14.98 -5.22 4.16
CA ALA A 115 -16.40 -5.35 3.89
C ALA A 115 -16.72 -6.71 3.28
N TRP A 116 -17.88 -7.25 3.65
CA TRP A 116 -18.43 -8.45 3.02
C TRP A 116 -19.26 -8.06 1.80
N ASP A 117 -18.90 -8.55 0.63
CA ASP A 117 -19.62 -8.33 -0.63
C ASP A 117 -19.48 -9.53 -1.57
N TYR A 118 -20.55 -9.88 -2.29
CA TYR A 118 -20.63 -11.06 -3.17
C TYR A 118 -20.06 -12.38 -2.58
N ASN A 119 -20.36 -12.65 -1.30
CA ASN A 119 -19.85 -13.81 -0.55
C ASN A 119 -18.32 -13.86 -0.36
N GLU A 120 -17.65 -12.72 -0.51
CA GLU A 120 -16.22 -12.58 -0.30
C GLU A 120 -15.91 -11.42 0.66
N MET A 121 -14.73 -11.49 1.26
CA MET A 121 -14.24 -10.46 2.17
C MET A 121 -13.22 -9.59 1.44
N HIS A 122 -13.55 -8.31 1.30
CA HIS A 122 -12.71 -7.33 0.61
C HIS A 122 -11.99 -6.47 1.64
N ALA A 123 -10.67 -6.33 1.52
CA ALA A 123 -9.93 -5.33 2.28
C ALA A 123 -10.16 -3.96 1.63
N CYS A 124 -10.86 -3.08 2.33
CA CYS A 124 -11.29 -1.79 1.78
C CYS A 124 -10.38 -0.65 2.19
N VAL A 125 -10.06 -0.54 3.48
CA VAL A 125 -9.31 0.60 4.01
C VAL A 125 -8.13 0.12 4.83
N PHE A 126 -6.96 0.74 4.59
CA PHE A 126 -5.71 0.48 5.30
C PHE A 126 -5.26 1.75 6.00
N ILE A 127 -5.11 1.73 7.31
CA ILE A 127 -4.91 2.93 8.13
C ILE A 127 -3.74 2.74 9.08
N PHE A 128 -2.78 3.65 9.06
CA PHE A 128 -1.64 3.63 9.96
C PHE A 128 -1.91 4.47 11.21
N LEU A 129 -1.86 3.84 12.38
CA LEU A 129 -2.13 4.46 13.68
C LEU A 129 -0.91 4.46 14.60
N ILE A 130 -0.68 5.58 15.27
CA ILE A 130 0.52 5.80 16.09
C ILE A 130 0.43 5.16 17.49
N ASN A 131 -0.78 4.88 17.97
CA ASN A 131 -1.04 4.26 19.26
C ASN A 131 -2.38 3.51 19.21
N LYS A 132 -2.89 3.04 20.35
CA LYS A 132 -4.10 2.22 20.47
C LYS A 132 -5.12 2.84 21.43
N THR A 133 -5.10 4.16 21.58
CA THR A 133 -6.01 4.88 22.48
C THR A 133 -7.41 4.96 21.87
N GLU A 134 -8.43 5.07 22.70
CA GLU A 134 -9.80 5.28 22.21
C GLU A 134 -9.90 6.55 21.36
N ASP A 135 -9.25 7.63 21.80
CA ASP A 135 -9.21 8.91 21.10
C ASP A 135 -8.66 8.79 19.67
N ILE A 136 -7.61 8.00 19.44
CA ILE A 136 -7.06 7.84 18.09
C ILE A 136 -8.01 7.05 17.18
N TYR A 137 -8.75 6.08 17.74
CA TYR A 137 -9.75 5.34 16.97
C TYR A 137 -10.96 6.20 16.62
N ASN A 138 -11.46 6.99 17.58
CA ASN A 138 -12.57 7.92 17.33
C ASN A 138 -12.19 8.93 16.25
N LYS A 139 -11.03 9.59 16.40
CA LYS A 139 -10.49 10.50 15.39
C LYS A 139 -10.35 9.84 14.03
N MET A 140 -9.80 8.61 13.98
CA MET A 140 -9.63 7.88 12.73
C MET A 140 -10.97 7.61 12.03
N LEU A 141 -12.00 7.20 12.78
CA LEU A 141 -13.33 6.94 12.23
C LEU A 141 -14.01 8.22 11.72
N ASP A 142 -13.83 9.34 12.44
CA ASP A 142 -14.33 10.65 12.01
C ASP A 142 -13.66 11.12 10.72
N GLU A 143 -12.33 11.02 10.63
CA GLU A 143 -11.57 11.38 9.42
C GLU A 143 -11.95 10.47 8.23
N LEU A 144 -12.13 9.17 8.47
CA LEU A 144 -12.58 8.24 7.44
C LEU A 144 -13.97 8.60 6.91
N LYS A 145 -14.91 8.86 7.81
CA LYS A 145 -16.27 9.25 7.45
C LYS A 145 -16.25 10.54 6.64
N LEU A 146 -15.55 11.57 7.14
CA LEU A 146 -15.43 12.87 6.46
C LEU A 146 -14.79 12.72 5.07
N ALA A 147 -13.73 11.93 4.93
CA ALA A 147 -13.06 11.72 3.65
C ALA A 147 -13.98 10.99 2.64
N ALA A 148 -14.72 9.99 3.10
CA ALA A 148 -15.62 9.24 2.23
C ALA A 148 -16.89 10.04 1.85
N GLU A 149 -17.45 10.84 2.76
CA GLU A 149 -18.55 11.76 2.45
C GLU A 149 -18.15 12.81 1.39
N LYS A 150 -16.93 13.37 1.49
CA LYS A 150 -16.39 14.30 0.47
C LYS A 150 -16.30 13.68 -0.92
N LEU A 151 -16.14 12.36 -1.00
CA LEU A 151 -16.08 11.60 -2.25
C LEU A 151 -17.47 11.06 -2.67
N GLY A 152 -18.52 11.28 -1.88
CA GLY A 152 -19.89 10.85 -2.17
C GLY A 152 -20.21 9.40 -1.80
N PHE A 153 -19.44 8.78 -0.91
CA PHE A 153 -19.62 7.39 -0.50
C PHE A 153 -20.45 7.17 0.77
N PHE A 154 -21.09 8.20 1.34
CA PHE A 154 -22.05 8.12 2.45
C PHE A 154 -23.08 9.25 2.39
#